data_AF-A0A7W4EHD1-F1
#
_entry.id   AF-A0A7W4EHD1-F1
#
_cell.length_a   1.000
_cell.length_b   1.000
_cell.length_c   1.000
_cell.angle_alpha   90.00
_cell.angle_beta   90.00
_cell.angle_gamma   90.00
#
_symmetry.space_group_name_H-M   'P 1'
#
loop_
_entity.id
_entity.type
_entity.pdbx_description
1 polymer ?
#
loop_
_entity_poly.entity_id
_entity_poly.type
_entity_poly.pdbx_seq_one_letter_code
_entity_poly.pdbx_strand_id
1 'polypeptide(L)'
;ITFYDELPSALSKHAGQEALVQIERAGNTVDLKLPVSKEGTIGISVGRNFLTKKDFTPIEAVSRGFTRSIEELTYQIKQFKLVFNKTVKGYKKVGGPIAIVNQMHVKQDTAGNYAIDWTFFWSFTAMFSVWLAFLNLLPIPGLDGGHVVFTLWEMITGKPASQKVLEYAQMAGVIFLLSLMVLIFGNDIVKLILDKF
;
A
#
# COMPACT_ATOMS: atom_id res chain seq x y z
N ILE A 1 -27.45 -19.74 -1.13
CA ILE A 1 -26.57 -18.61 -0.75
C ILE A 1 -26.63 -17.59 -1.87
N THR A 2 -26.78 -16.31 -1.55
CA THR A 2 -26.94 -15.25 -2.55
C THR A 2 -25.66 -14.44 -2.72
N PHE A 3 -24.88 -14.30 -1.64
CA PHE A 3 -23.63 -13.54 -1.64
C PHE A 3 -22.44 -14.35 -1.08
N TYR A 4 -21.21 -13.95 -1.45
CA TYR A 4 -19.98 -14.65 -1.08
C TYR A 4 -19.67 -14.58 0.42
N ASP A 5 -20.03 -13.49 1.09
CA ASP A 5 -19.88 -13.28 2.53
C ASP A 5 -20.79 -14.20 3.38
N GLU A 6 -21.84 -14.78 2.78
CA GLU A 6 -22.68 -15.78 3.43
C GLU A 6 -22.05 -17.20 3.41
N LEU A 7 -21.10 -17.43 2.49
CA LEU A 7 -20.50 -18.75 2.26
C LEU A 7 -19.77 -19.31 3.50
N PRO A 8 -18.94 -18.54 4.24
CA PRO A 8 -18.28 -19.05 5.45
C PRO A 8 -19.26 -19.50 6.54
N SER A 9 -20.35 -18.76 6.72
CA SER A 9 -21.40 -19.07 7.72
C SER A 9 -22.23 -20.31 7.34
N ALA A 10 -22.37 -20.59 6.04
CA ALA A 10 -23.06 -21.79 5.56
C ALA A 10 -22.17 -23.05 5.64
N LEU A 11 -20.87 -22.91 5.38
CA LEU A 11 -19.90 -24.01 5.38
C LEU A 11 -19.47 -24.42 6.80
N SER A 12 -19.44 -23.50 7.76
CA SER A 12 -19.14 -23.82 9.16
C SER A 12 -20.10 -24.85 9.76
N LYS A 13 -21.35 -24.89 9.29
CA LYS A 13 -22.36 -25.88 9.69
C LYS A 13 -22.06 -27.31 9.23
N HIS A 14 -21.18 -27.46 8.24
CA HIS A 14 -20.79 -28.73 7.64
C HIS A 14 -19.29 -29.00 7.85
N ALA A 15 -18.66 -28.35 8.83
CA ALA A 15 -17.23 -28.49 9.10
C ALA A 15 -16.82 -29.95 9.35
N GLY A 16 -15.80 -30.42 8.63
CA GLY A 16 -15.32 -31.80 8.71
C GLY A 16 -16.22 -32.85 8.03
N GLN A 17 -17.24 -32.43 7.28
CA GLN A 17 -18.12 -33.32 6.51
C GLN A 17 -18.04 -33.02 5.00
N GLU A 18 -18.53 -33.93 4.16
CA GLU A 18 -18.73 -33.67 2.74
C GLU A 18 -19.98 -32.80 2.55
N ALA A 19 -19.83 -31.61 1.97
CA ALA A 19 -20.94 -30.75 1.62
C ALA A 19 -21.28 -30.93 0.13
N LEU A 20 -22.58 -31.02 -0.18
CA LEU A 20 -23.07 -30.97 -1.56
C LEU A 20 -23.20 -29.51 -1.98
N VAL A 21 -22.35 -29.09 -2.91
CA VAL A 21 -22.26 -27.73 -3.42
C VAL A 21 -22.74 -27.73 -4.86
N GLN A 22 -23.84 -27.03 -5.10
CA GLN A 22 -24.37 -26.80 -6.43
C GLN A 22 -23.73 -25.56 -7.04
N ILE A 23 -23.08 -25.71 -8.20
CA ILE A 23 -22.46 -24.60 -8.93
C ILE A 23 -23.07 -24.47 -10.33
N GLU A 24 -23.16 -23.24 -10.82
CA GLU A 24 -23.51 -22.99 -12.23
C GLU A 24 -22.22 -22.86 -13.05
N ARG A 25 -22.04 -23.72 -14.06
CA ARG A 25 -20.90 -23.67 -14.99
C ARG A 25 -21.42 -23.67 -16.41
N ALA A 26 -21.15 -22.59 -17.15
CA ALA A 26 -21.56 -22.41 -18.54
C ALA A 26 -23.09 -22.60 -18.76
N GLY A 27 -23.90 -22.08 -17.83
CA GLY A 27 -25.37 -22.17 -17.89
C GLY A 27 -25.96 -23.50 -17.43
N ASN A 28 -25.13 -24.47 -17.01
CA ASN A 28 -25.59 -25.74 -16.45
C ASN A 28 -25.33 -25.81 -14.95
N THR A 29 -26.30 -26.33 -14.22
CA THR A 29 -26.20 -26.61 -12.80
C THR A 29 -25.49 -27.94 -12.57
N VAL A 30 -24.37 -27.92 -11.86
CA VAL A 30 -23.55 -29.10 -11.55
C VAL A 30 -23.46 -29.26 -10.03
N ASP A 31 -23.80 -30.44 -9.55
CA ASP A 31 -23.66 -30.81 -8.14
C ASP A 31 -22.27 -31.40 -7.89
N LEU A 32 -21.53 -30.82 -6.96
CA LEU A 32 -20.21 -31.28 -6.54
C LEU A 32 -20.22 -31.64 -5.07
N LYS A 33 -19.66 -32.79 -4.73
CA LYS A 33 -19.38 -33.15 -3.34
C LYS A 33 -17.98 -32.65 -2.99
N LEU A 34 -17.89 -31.71 -2.06
CA LEU A 34 -16.62 -31.10 -1.64
C LEU A 34 -16.38 -31.38 -0.15
N PRO A 35 -15.18 -31.84 0.23
CA PRO A 35 -14.82 -31.97 1.64
C PRO A 35 -14.64 -30.57 2.25
N VAL A 36 -15.37 -30.29 3.33
CA VAL A 36 -15.22 -29.05 4.09
C VAL A 36 -14.14 -29.24 5.16
N SER A 37 -13.19 -28.31 5.25
CA SER A 37 -12.16 -28.34 6.28
C SER A 37 -12.77 -28.25 7.69
N LYS A 38 -11.97 -28.57 8.72
CA LYS A 38 -12.40 -28.44 10.12
C LYS A 38 -12.64 -26.97 10.50
N GLU A 39 -12.04 -26.06 9.75
CA GLU A 39 -12.18 -24.62 9.86
C GLU A 39 -13.40 -24.08 9.08
N GLY A 40 -14.21 -24.96 8.48
CA GLY A 40 -15.44 -24.56 7.77
C GLY A 40 -15.18 -23.90 6.43
N THR A 41 -14.08 -24.25 5.77
CA THR A 41 -13.67 -23.66 4.48
C THR A 41 -13.60 -24.71 3.38
N ILE A 42 -13.93 -24.28 2.17
CA ILE A 42 -13.64 -24.98 0.92
C ILE A 42 -12.68 -24.10 0.15
N GLY A 43 -11.67 -24.69 -0.52
CA GLY A 43 -10.58 -23.98 -1.20
C GLY A 43 -11.00 -23.22 -2.46
N ILE A 44 -12.07 -22.42 -2.39
CA ILE A 44 -12.62 -21.63 -3.48
C ILE A 44 -12.21 -20.18 -3.26
N SER A 45 -11.59 -19.58 -4.28
CA SER A 45 -11.34 -18.15 -4.35
C SER A 45 -12.23 -17.54 -5.41
N VAL A 46 -12.85 -16.40 -5.12
CA VAL A 46 -13.52 -15.60 -6.16
C VAL A 46 -12.47 -15.12 -7.16
N GLY A 47 -12.67 -15.43 -8.44
CA GLY A 47 -11.87 -14.85 -9.51
C GLY A 47 -12.02 -13.33 -9.45
N ARG A 48 -10.93 -12.59 -9.27
CA ARG A 48 -10.93 -11.12 -9.22
C ARG A 48 -11.11 -10.52 -10.63
N ASN A 49 -12.24 -10.80 -11.27
CA ASN A 49 -12.62 -10.24 -12.57
C ASN A 49 -13.60 -9.06 -12.42
N PHE A 50 -13.48 -8.28 -11.35
CA PHE A 50 -14.28 -7.05 -11.13
C PHE A 50 -13.58 -5.78 -11.63
N LEU A 51 -12.53 -5.90 -12.45
CA LEU A 51 -11.86 -4.75 -13.03
C LEU A 51 -12.69 -4.20 -14.19
N THR A 52 -13.72 -3.42 -13.87
CA THR A 52 -14.45 -2.64 -14.87
C THR A 52 -13.57 -1.48 -15.30
N LYS A 53 -13.05 -1.53 -16.53
CA LYS A 53 -12.37 -0.40 -17.14
C LYS A 53 -13.42 0.69 -17.44
N LYS A 54 -13.31 1.82 -16.74
CA LYS A 54 -14.10 3.02 -17.04
C LYS A 54 -13.20 4.02 -17.75
N ASP A 55 -13.51 4.32 -18.99
CA ASP A 55 -12.84 5.38 -19.73
C ASP A 55 -13.42 6.74 -19.28
N PHE A 56 -12.54 7.72 -19.09
CA PHE A 56 -12.90 9.07 -18.65
C PHE A 56 -12.57 10.06 -19.76
N THR A 57 -13.41 11.08 -19.94
CA THR A 57 -13.04 12.24 -20.76
C THR A 57 -11.90 13.03 -20.09
N PRO A 58 -11.14 13.86 -20.81
CA PRO A 58 -10.00 14.59 -20.22
C PRO A 58 -10.37 15.43 -18.99
N ILE A 59 -11.55 16.06 -18.99
CA ILE A 59 -12.03 16.88 -17.87
C ILE A 59 -12.41 16.00 -16.67
N GLU A 60 -13.14 14.90 -16.91
CA GLU A 60 -13.48 13.95 -15.87
C GLU A 60 -12.23 13.27 -15.28
N ALA A 61 -11.22 13.03 -16.11
CA ALA A 61 -9.95 12.44 -15.69
C ALA A 61 -9.20 13.35 -14.71
N VAL A 62 -9.22 14.67 -14.91
CA VAL A 62 -8.62 15.63 -13.97
C VAL A 62 -9.36 15.62 -12.63
N SER A 63 -10.69 15.70 -12.64
CA SER A 63 -11.51 15.65 -11.43
C SER A 63 -11.35 14.33 -10.66
N ARG A 64 -11.37 13.20 -11.39
CA ARG A 64 -11.12 11.88 -10.81
C ARG A 64 -9.69 11.76 -10.29
N GLY A 65 -8.72 12.33 -11.00
CA GLY A 65 -7.31 12.39 -10.59
C GLY A 65 -7.15 13.11 -9.26
N PHE A 66 -7.76 14.29 -9.10
CA PHE A 66 -7.77 15.02 -7.82
C PHE A 66 -8.38 14.19 -6.69
N THR A 67 -9.57 13.61 -6.93
CA THR A 67 -10.26 12.78 -5.94
C THR A 67 -9.40 11.58 -5.54
N ARG A 68 -8.78 10.92 -6.52
CA ARG A 68 -7.87 9.79 -6.31
C ARG A 68 -6.64 10.21 -5.50
N SER A 69 -6.05 11.37 -5.77
CA SER A 69 -4.92 11.87 -4.97
C SER A 69 -5.28 12.04 -3.49
N ILE A 70 -6.48 12.53 -3.18
CA ILE A 70 -6.98 12.64 -1.80
C ILE A 70 -7.26 11.26 -1.18
N GLU A 71 -7.82 10.32 -1.95
CA GLU A 71 -8.01 8.92 -1.53
C GLU A 71 -6.65 8.27 -1.18
N GLU A 72 -5.66 8.41 -2.04
CA GLU A 72 -4.29 7.89 -1.85
C GLU A 72 -3.61 8.54 -0.63
N LEU A 73 -3.76 9.87 -0.46
CA LEU A 73 -3.24 10.58 0.73
C LEU A 73 -3.88 10.04 2.02
N THR A 74 -5.19 9.85 2.02
CA THR A 74 -5.93 9.29 3.17
C THR A 74 -5.46 7.87 3.48
N TYR A 75 -5.26 7.05 2.44
CA TYR A 75 -4.72 5.71 2.59
C TYR A 75 -3.31 5.75 3.16
N GLN A 76 -2.47 6.68 2.70
CA GLN A 76 -1.11 6.84 3.18
C GLN A 76 -1.05 7.22 4.67
N ILE A 77 -1.91 8.13 5.12
CA ILE A 77 -2.02 8.47 6.56
C ILE A 77 -2.39 7.23 7.39
N LYS A 78 -3.33 6.41 6.89
CA LYS A 78 -3.71 5.15 7.55
C LYS A 78 -2.54 4.16 7.61
N GLN A 79 -1.83 3.97 6.50
CA GLN A 79 -0.64 3.11 6.43
C GLN A 79 0.46 3.59 7.37
N PHE A 80 0.73 4.89 7.40
CA PHE A 80 1.70 5.48 8.32
C PHE A 80 1.33 5.22 9.78
N LYS A 81 0.04 5.34 10.14
CA LYS A 81 -0.45 5.00 11.49
C LYS A 81 -0.23 3.51 11.83
N LEU A 82 -0.35 2.61 10.85
CA LEU A 82 -0.12 1.17 11.06
C LEU A 82 1.35 0.83 11.32
N VAL A 83 2.31 1.65 10.86
CA VAL A 83 3.74 1.45 11.15
C VAL A 83 4.00 1.45 12.67
N PHE A 84 3.33 2.34 13.40
CA PHE A 84 3.43 2.46 14.85
C PHE A 84 2.55 1.46 15.62
N ASN A 85 1.71 0.68 14.93
CA ASN A 85 0.85 -0.31 15.56
C ASN A 85 1.66 -1.58 15.91
N LYS A 86 1.84 -1.82 17.21
CA LYS A 86 2.60 -2.96 17.76
C LYS A 86 1.99 -4.32 17.44
N THR A 87 0.67 -4.41 17.29
CA THR A 87 -0.05 -5.67 17.00
C THR A 87 0.18 -6.13 15.57
N VAL A 88 0.11 -5.19 14.62
CA VAL A 88 0.27 -5.49 13.18
C VAL A 88 1.76 -5.58 12.79
N LYS A 89 2.67 -5.12 13.67
CA LYS A 89 4.12 -5.04 13.41
C LYS A 89 4.43 -4.33 12.09
N GLY A 90 3.70 -3.25 11.79
CA GLY A 90 3.78 -2.53 10.52
C GLY A 90 5.19 -2.03 10.18
N TYR A 91 6.00 -1.69 11.19
CA TYR A 91 7.41 -1.36 11.04
C TYR A 91 8.27 -2.43 10.33
N LYS A 92 7.89 -3.71 10.39
CA LYS A 92 8.60 -4.79 9.67
C LYS A 92 8.30 -4.80 8.17
N LYS A 93 7.21 -4.16 7.76
CA LYS A 93 6.78 -4.05 6.35
C LYS A 93 7.30 -2.79 5.67
N VAL A 94 8.01 -1.93 6.39
CA VAL A 94 8.74 -0.80 5.79
C VAL A 94 9.89 -1.40 4.98
N GLY A 95 9.78 -1.29 3.66
CA GLY A 95 10.80 -1.73 2.72
C GLY A 95 11.68 -0.56 2.28
N GLY A 96 12.95 -0.84 2.01
CA GLY A 96 13.84 0.16 1.42
C GLY A 96 13.77 0.20 -0.11
N PRO A 97 14.78 0.81 -0.76
CA PRO A 97 14.84 0.94 -2.21
C PRO A 97 14.72 -0.38 -2.96
N ILE A 98 15.24 -1.48 -2.41
CA ILE A 98 15.17 -2.79 -3.06
C ILE A 98 13.73 -3.31 -3.05
N ALA A 99 13.02 -3.10 -1.94
CA ALA A 99 11.60 -3.47 -1.86
C ALA A 99 10.74 -2.65 -2.84
N ILE A 100 11.09 -1.39 -3.11
CA ILE A 100 10.43 -0.55 -4.12
C ILE A 100 10.66 -1.14 -5.52
N VAL A 101 11.91 -1.48 -5.86
CA VAL A 101 12.24 -2.08 -7.16
C VAL A 101 11.51 -3.42 -7.34
N ASN A 102 11.43 -4.24 -6.30
CA ASN A 102 10.71 -5.51 -6.35
C ASN A 102 9.19 -5.36 -6.56
N GLN A 103 8.60 -4.21 -6.22
CA GLN A 103 7.18 -3.93 -6.46
C GLN A 103 6.91 -3.38 -7.87
N MET A 104 7.94 -2.93 -8.59
CA MET A 104 7.83 -2.46 -9.96
C MET A 104 7.76 -3.65 -10.92
N HIS A 105 6.57 -4.22 -11.07
CA HIS A 105 6.36 -5.34 -11.97
C HIS A 105 6.28 -4.87 -13.43
N VAL A 106 6.94 -5.62 -14.32
CA VAL A 106 6.80 -5.49 -15.77
C VAL A 106 5.83 -6.56 -16.25
N LYS A 107 4.96 -6.23 -17.21
CA LYS A 107 4.08 -7.22 -17.81
C LYS A 107 4.90 -8.17 -18.66
N GLN A 108 4.70 -9.47 -18.48
CA GLN A 108 5.24 -10.49 -19.35
C GLN A 108 4.10 -11.08 -20.18
N ASP A 109 4.24 -11.10 -21.50
CA ASP A 109 3.26 -11.74 -22.37
C ASP A 109 3.36 -13.28 -22.28
N THR A 110 2.40 -13.99 -22.88
CA THR A 110 2.37 -15.45 -22.92
C THR A 110 3.58 -16.07 -23.66
N ALA A 111 4.27 -15.29 -24.50
CA ALA A 111 5.47 -15.67 -25.24
C ALA A 111 6.78 -15.30 -24.48
N GLY A 112 6.69 -14.76 -23.26
CA GLY A 112 7.83 -14.39 -22.44
C GLY A 112 8.39 -12.99 -22.70
N ASN A 113 7.81 -12.20 -23.62
CA ASN A 113 8.29 -10.86 -23.94
C ASN A 113 7.90 -9.86 -22.84
N TYR A 114 8.84 -8.96 -22.52
CA TYR A 114 8.60 -7.88 -21.57
C TYR A 114 7.90 -6.71 -22.25
N ALA A 115 6.77 -6.28 -21.70
CA ALA A 115 6.04 -5.10 -22.11
C ALA A 115 5.80 -4.17 -20.92
N ILE A 116 5.91 -2.86 -21.14
CA ILE A 116 5.60 -1.87 -20.12
C ILE A 116 4.09 -1.81 -19.94
N ASP A 117 3.62 -2.04 -18.72
CA ASP A 117 2.24 -1.73 -18.35
C ASP A 117 2.13 -0.22 -18.06
N TRP A 118 1.74 0.55 -19.07
CA TRP A 118 1.60 2.00 -18.94
C TRP A 118 0.61 2.41 -17.85
N THR A 119 -0.48 1.66 -17.65
CA THR A 119 -1.45 1.96 -16.61
C THR A 119 -0.85 1.78 -15.22
N PHE A 120 -0.11 0.70 -15.01
CA PHE A 120 0.63 0.49 -13.76
C PHE A 120 1.71 1.56 -13.57
N PHE A 121 2.50 1.85 -14.59
CA PHE A 121 3.58 2.84 -14.52
C PHE A 121 3.09 4.21 -14.05
N TRP A 122 2.03 4.73 -14.69
CA TRP A 122 1.46 6.03 -14.32
C TRP A 122 0.77 5.98 -12.95
N SER A 123 0.09 4.88 -12.63
CA SER A 123 -0.55 4.72 -11.31
C SER A 123 0.48 4.67 -10.18
N PHE A 124 1.57 3.93 -10.38
CA PHE A 124 2.68 3.81 -9.44
C PHE A 124 3.38 5.16 -9.28
N THR A 125 3.69 5.83 -10.38
CA THR A 125 4.32 7.16 -10.36
C THR A 125 3.45 8.18 -9.62
N ALA A 126 2.14 8.19 -9.87
CA ALA A 126 1.20 9.06 -9.17
C ALA A 126 1.14 8.76 -7.67
N MET A 127 1.06 7.48 -7.29
CA MET A 127 1.10 7.04 -5.89
C MET A 127 2.38 7.53 -5.19
N PHE A 128 3.55 7.32 -5.80
CA PHE A 128 4.83 7.77 -5.25
C PHE A 128 4.93 9.29 -5.16
N SER A 129 4.40 10.02 -6.14
CA SER A 129 4.34 11.49 -6.09
C SER A 129 3.54 11.99 -4.88
N VAL A 130 2.36 11.40 -4.62
CA VAL A 130 1.56 11.71 -3.43
C VAL A 130 2.29 11.33 -2.14
N TRP A 131 3.02 10.21 -2.11
CA TRP A 131 3.81 9.81 -0.95
C TRP A 131 4.95 10.79 -0.65
N LEU A 132 5.67 11.25 -1.67
CA LEU A 132 6.71 12.26 -1.52
C LEU A 132 6.14 13.58 -1.02
N ALA A 133 5.01 14.02 -1.57
CA ALA A 133 4.32 15.21 -1.08
C ALA A 133 3.89 15.08 0.39
N PHE A 134 3.35 13.91 0.78
CA PHE A 134 2.99 13.63 2.17
C PHE A 134 4.20 13.64 3.11
N LEU A 135 5.30 12.98 2.73
CA LEU A 135 6.52 12.93 3.54
C LEU A 135 7.16 14.31 3.70
N ASN A 136 7.18 15.12 2.63
CA ASN A 136 7.69 16.49 2.69
C ASN A 136 6.84 17.39 3.60
N LEU A 137 5.56 17.08 3.84
CA LEU A 137 4.71 17.85 4.74
C LEU A 137 4.92 17.48 6.22
N LEU A 138 5.62 16.38 6.52
CA LEU A 138 5.88 15.98 7.90
C LEU A 138 6.77 17.02 8.62
N PRO A 139 6.57 17.21 9.93
CA PRO A 139 7.33 18.17 10.73
C PRO A 139 8.74 17.63 11.06
N ILE A 140 9.51 17.30 10.02
CA ILE A 140 10.87 16.78 10.12
C ILE A 140 11.82 17.92 9.73
N PRO A 141 12.72 18.36 10.63
CA PRO A 141 13.74 19.34 10.28
C PRO A 141 14.60 18.86 9.10
N GLY A 142 14.93 19.76 8.17
CA GLY A 142 15.61 19.40 6.92
C GLY A 142 14.70 19.06 5.74
N LEU A 143 13.39 18.94 5.96
CA LEU A 143 12.36 18.84 4.92
C LEU A 143 11.46 20.09 4.92
N ASP A 144 10.71 20.30 3.84
CA ASP A 144 9.84 21.47 3.64
C ASP A 144 8.86 21.67 4.82
N GLY A 145 8.30 20.58 5.36
CA GLY A 145 7.37 20.61 6.50
C GLY A 145 8.02 21.07 7.80
N GLY A 146 9.33 20.89 7.97
CA GLY A 146 10.08 21.48 9.08
C GLY A 146 10.05 23.02 9.02
N HIS A 147 10.24 23.59 7.83
CA HIS A 147 10.11 25.04 7.63
C HIS A 147 8.69 25.53 7.89
N VAL A 148 7.67 24.78 7.43
CA VAL A 148 6.27 25.10 7.69
C VAL A 148 5.99 25.22 9.19
N VAL A 149 6.52 24.31 10.02
CA VAL A 149 6.36 24.39 11.48
C VAL A 149 6.97 25.67 12.05
N PHE A 150 8.16 26.07 11.59
CA PHE A 150 8.80 27.31 12.07
C PHE A 150 8.03 28.56 11.64
N THR A 151 7.52 28.60 10.41
CA THR A 151 6.71 29.71 9.92
C THR A 151 5.36 29.78 10.66
N LEU A 152 4.72 28.65 10.93
CA LEU A 152 3.50 28.60 11.75
C LEU A 152 3.77 29.06 13.18
N TRP A 153 4.90 28.65 13.76
CA TRP A 153 5.33 29.11 15.08
C TRP A 153 5.53 30.62 15.11
N GLU A 154 6.22 31.18 14.11
CA GLU A 154 6.44 32.62 13.97
C GLU A 154 5.13 33.38 13.78
N MET A 155 4.20 32.84 12.98
CA MET A 155 2.87 33.42 12.78
C MET A 155 2.06 33.49 14.09
N ILE A 156 2.17 32.47 14.95
CA ILE A 156 1.46 32.41 16.25
C ILE A 156 2.15 33.30 17.29
N THR A 157 3.49 33.30 17.34
CA THR A 157 4.25 33.97 18.40
C THR A 157 4.70 35.39 18.05
N GLY A 158 4.60 35.78 16.78
CA GLY A 158 5.09 37.06 16.24
C GLY A 158 6.60 37.22 16.32
N LYS A 159 7.35 36.14 16.62
CA LYS A 159 8.80 36.18 16.80
C LYS A 159 9.47 35.08 15.96
N PRO A 160 10.51 35.42 15.18
CA PRO A 160 11.25 34.42 14.44
C PRO A 160 11.95 33.46 15.40
N ALA A 161 12.02 32.19 15.02
CA ALA A 161 12.85 31.23 15.73
C ALA A 161 14.32 31.69 15.67
N SER A 162 15.04 31.59 16.79
CA SER A 162 16.45 32.02 16.82
C SER A 162 17.29 31.20 15.83
N GLN A 163 18.23 31.85 15.15
CA GLN A 163 19.11 31.22 14.15
C GLN A 163 19.78 29.94 14.67
N LYS A 164 20.23 29.95 15.94
CA LYS A 164 20.84 28.77 16.59
C LYS A 164 19.87 27.60 16.68
N VAL A 165 18.60 27.84 17.01
CA VAL A 165 17.58 26.79 17.09
C VAL A 165 17.33 26.19 15.71
N LEU A 166 17.28 27.02 14.66
CA LEU A 166 17.11 26.55 13.29
C LEU A 166 18.29 25.66 12.86
N GLU A 167 19.52 26.09 13.14
CA GLU A 167 20.74 25.32 12.83
C GLU A 167 20.79 23.99 13.58
N TYR A 168 20.48 23.98 14.88
CA TYR A 168 20.43 22.74 15.66
C TYR A 168 19.33 21.80 15.19
N ALA A 169 18.13 22.33 14.90
CA ALA A 169 17.03 21.53 14.37
C ALA A 169 17.40 20.93 13.02
N GLN A 170 17.92 21.72 12.09
CA GLN A 170 18.38 21.27 10.78
C GLN A 170 19.43 20.16 10.89
N MET A 171 20.45 20.37 11.72
CA MET A 171 21.51 19.38 11.93
C MET A 171 20.96 18.08 12.52
N ALA A 172 20.09 18.17 13.52
CA ALA A 172 19.43 17.01 14.11
C ALA A 172 18.57 16.26 13.06
N GLY A 173 17.86 16.98 12.20
CA GLY A 173 17.09 16.43 11.10
C GLY A 173 17.94 15.68 10.09
N VAL A 174 19.04 16.28 9.63
CA VAL A 174 19.98 15.64 8.70
C VAL A 174 20.59 14.38 9.31
N ILE A 175 21.05 14.43 10.56
CA ILE A 175 21.62 13.27 11.26
C ILE A 175 20.56 12.16 11.39
N PHE A 176 19.33 12.51 11.75
CA PHE A 176 18.22 11.55 11.84
C PHE A 176 17.93 10.89 10.49
N LEU A 177 17.82 11.68 9.41
CA LEU A 177 17.56 11.19 8.06
C LEU A 177 18.68 10.28 7.54
N LEU A 178 19.95 10.67 7.74
CA LEU A 178 21.10 9.85 7.36
C LEU A 178 21.14 8.53 8.14
N SER A 179 20.86 8.57 9.45
CA SER A 179 20.79 7.36 10.28
C SER A 179 19.69 6.41 9.81
N LEU A 180 18.51 6.96 9.49
CA LEU A 180 17.39 6.19 8.95
C LEU A 180 17.73 5.59 7.58
N MET A 181 18.43 6.35 6.73
CA MET A 181 18.89 5.88 5.43
C MET A 181 19.83 4.68 5.58
N VAL A 182 20.85 4.78 6.43
CA VAL A 182 21.78 3.67 6.73
C VAL A 182 21.01 2.44 7.25
N LEU A 183 20.04 2.62 8.14
CA LEU A 183 19.23 1.53 8.68
C LEU A 183 18.40 0.83 7.59
N ILE A 184 17.72 1.59 6.74
CA ILE A 184 16.86 1.06 5.68
C ILE A 184 17.70 0.33 4.62
N PHE A 185 18.74 0.98 4.11
CA PHE A 185 19.65 0.38 3.12
C PHE A 185 20.37 -0.85 3.69
N GLY A 186 20.85 -0.77 4.93
CA GLY A 186 21.49 -1.89 5.60
C GLY A 186 20.55 -3.10 5.76
N ASN A 187 19.30 -2.87 6.16
CA ASN A 187 18.28 -3.91 6.26
C ASN A 187 17.98 -4.56 4.90
N ASP A 188 17.89 -3.77 3.83
CA ASP A 188 17.67 -4.27 2.48
C ASP A 188 18.85 -5.13 1.99
N ILE A 189 20.10 -4.71 2.23
CA ILE A 189 21.30 -5.49 1.90
C ILE A 189 21.34 -6.81 2.68
N VAL A 190 21.07 -6.76 3.98
CA VAL A 190 21.03 -7.94 4.85
C VAL A 190 19.99 -8.94 4.36
N LYS A 191 18.78 -8.48 4.03
CA LYS A 191 17.73 -9.33 3.44
C LYS A 191 18.18 -9.93 2.11
N LEU A 192 18.78 -9.14 1.22
CA LEU A 192 19.22 -9.62 -0.09
C LEU A 192 20.30 -10.72 0.01
N ILE A 193 21.19 -10.62 1.00
CA ILE A 193 22.24 -11.60 1.23
C ILE A 193 21.70 -12.84 1.96
N LEU A 194 20.85 -12.67 2.98
CA LEU A 194 20.32 -13.77 3.80
C LEU A 194 19.19 -14.55 3.12
N ASP A 195 18.26 -13.90 2.40
CA ASP A 195 17.17 -14.58 1.68
C ASP A 195 17.65 -15.30 0.41
N LYS A 196 18.93 -15.13 0.02
CA LYS A 196 19.57 -15.89 -1.05
C LYS A 196 20.10 -17.26 -0.62
N PHE A 197 20.01 -17.60 0.68
CA PHE A 197 20.30 -18.91 1.27
C PHE A 197 19.05 -19.53 1.87
#